data_AF-A0AAN6L5L9-F1
#
_entry.id   AF-A0AAN6L5L9-F1
#
_cell.length_a   1.000
_cell.length_b   1.000
_cell.length_c   1.000
_cell.angle_alpha   90.00
_cell.angle_beta   90.00
_cell.angle_gamma   90.00
#
_symmetry.space_group_name_H-M   'P 1'
#
loop_
_entity.id
_entity.type
_entity.pdbx_description
1 polymer ?
#
loop_
_entity_poly.entity_id
_entity_poly.type
_entity_poly.pdbx_seq_one_letter_code
_entity_poly.pdbx_strand_id
1 'polypeptide(L)'
;MYKWGGGGGYIAGDSAVAHIIGNYFISGPSTSVTAFTRGNESFHGYVEGNYYDADQDGTLNGFALKVDPDSYGGMVFTDPKYDYPAVATVLTAHEAVKYVTTSAGASLVRDSIDTFLMNEVNPRGTKGALISDETASPVNGPGEIDGGTAAVDTDGDGIPDDAEAELGTDPAVADSMRLDASGYTSLEVWANSLIPSSYV
;
A
#
# COMPACT_ATOMS: atom_id res chain seq x y z
N MET A 1 3.42 -4.30 6.69
CA MET A 1 4.25 -3.18 7.17
C MET A 1 5.72 -3.59 7.20
N TYR A 2 6.60 -2.69 6.81
CA TYR A 2 8.04 -2.94 6.74
C TYR A 2 8.81 -1.91 7.55
N LYS A 3 9.82 -2.34 8.32
CA LYS A 3 10.85 -1.50 8.96
C LYS A 3 10.29 -0.29 9.71
N TRP A 4 10.10 -0.45 11.00
CA TRP A 4 9.79 0.64 11.94
C TRP A 4 10.97 0.92 12.88
N GLY A 5 10.93 2.04 13.61
CA GLY A 5 11.88 2.37 14.67
C GLY A 5 11.35 2.02 16.06
N GLY A 6 11.88 2.68 17.10
CA GLY A 6 11.50 2.44 18.50
C GLY A 6 10.05 2.76 18.89
N GLY A 7 9.26 3.34 17.97
CA GLY A 7 7.83 3.55 18.15
C GLY A 7 6.97 2.30 17.90
N GLY A 8 7.52 1.26 17.27
CA GLY A 8 6.71 0.15 16.74
C GLY A 8 6.16 0.45 15.35
N GLY A 9 5.64 -0.59 14.70
CA GLY A 9 4.88 -0.45 13.45
C GLY A 9 3.47 0.08 13.71
N TYR A 10 2.90 -0.27 14.85
CA TYR A 10 1.56 0.13 15.26
C TYR A 10 1.59 0.62 16.70
N ILE A 11 1.22 1.89 16.92
CA ILE A 11 1.11 2.51 18.24
C ILE A 11 -0.34 2.45 18.68
N ALA A 12 -0.66 1.56 19.61
CA ALA A 12 -2.01 1.38 20.15
C ALA A 12 -2.26 2.22 21.42
N GLY A 13 -1.64 3.40 21.48
CA GLY A 13 -1.45 4.22 22.70
C GLY A 13 -2.59 5.11 23.15
N ASP A 14 -3.60 5.31 22.30
CA ASP A 14 -4.75 6.17 22.59
C ASP A 14 -6.05 5.35 22.53
N SER A 15 -7.19 6.01 22.65
CA SER A 15 -8.52 5.41 22.47
C SER A 15 -8.85 5.27 20.99
N ALA A 16 -9.02 4.03 20.52
CA ALA A 16 -9.44 3.74 19.16
C ALA A 16 -10.06 2.34 19.04
N VAL A 17 -10.77 2.14 17.93
CA VAL A 17 -11.26 0.83 17.49
C VAL A 17 -10.64 0.53 16.13
N ALA A 18 -10.03 -0.64 15.96
CA ALA A 18 -9.40 -1.04 14.70
C ALA A 18 -9.66 -2.50 14.34
N HIS A 19 -9.78 -2.78 13.04
CA HIS A 19 -9.65 -4.13 12.49
C HIS A 19 -8.26 -4.27 11.87
N ILE A 20 -7.48 -5.23 12.34
CA ILE A 20 -6.12 -5.48 11.89
C ILE A 20 -6.10 -6.90 11.34
N ILE A 21 -6.37 -7.04 10.04
CA ILE A 21 -6.64 -8.32 9.39
C ILE A 21 -5.65 -8.53 8.23
N GLY A 22 -5.04 -9.70 8.15
CA GLY A 22 -4.21 -10.09 7.00
C GLY A 22 -2.93 -9.25 6.83
N ASN A 23 -2.36 -8.71 7.92
CA ASN A 23 -1.14 -7.91 7.83
C ASN A 23 0.12 -8.76 8.02
N TYR A 24 1.16 -8.44 7.27
CA TYR A 24 2.49 -9.02 7.46
C TYR A 24 3.46 -7.93 7.96
N PHE A 25 4.04 -8.12 9.13
CA PHE A 25 5.02 -7.22 9.73
C PHE A 25 6.42 -7.79 9.50
N ILE A 26 7.29 -7.03 8.83
CA ILE A 26 8.66 -7.46 8.52
C ILE A 26 9.63 -6.47 9.16
N SER A 27 10.43 -6.95 10.13
CA SER A 27 11.50 -6.18 10.74
C SER A 27 12.55 -5.80 9.71
N GLY A 28 13.16 -4.63 9.88
CA GLY A 28 14.34 -4.23 9.11
C GLY A 28 15.46 -3.73 10.02
N PRO A 29 16.59 -3.26 9.46
CA PRO A 29 17.79 -2.90 10.23
C PRO A 29 17.56 -1.81 11.29
N SER A 30 16.54 -0.98 11.12
CA SER A 30 16.16 0.06 12.10
C SER A 30 15.14 -0.41 13.16
N THR A 31 14.66 -1.64 13.07
CA THR A 31 13.64 -2.18 13.98
C THR A 31 14.24 -2.56 15.33
N SER A 32 13.71 -1.95 16.38
CA SER A 32 14.21 -2.10 17.76
C SER A 32 13.16 -2.54 18.77
N VAL A 33 11.90 -2.66 18.35
CA VAL A 33 10.76 -3.10 19.17
C VAL A 33 9.82 -3.97 18.34
N THR A 34 8.90 -4.69 18.99
CA THR A 34 7.85 -5.46 18.32
C THR A 34 6.95 -4.59 17.44
N ALA A 35 6.24 -5.22 16.51
CA ALA A 35 5.33 -4.53 15.59
C ALA A 35 4.27 -3.71 16.31
N PHE A 36 3.67 -4.24 17.37
CA PHE A 36 2.67 -3.55 18.19
C PHE A 36 3.29 -3.05 19.49
N THR A 37 2.99 -1.80 19.85
CA THR A 37 3.43 -1.22 21.12
C THR A 37 2.34 -0.35 21.74
N ARG A 38 2.44 -0.14 23.06
CA ARG A 38 1.66 0.84 23.84
C ARG A 38 0.15 0.61 23.83
N GLY A 39 -0.32 -0.59 23.53
CA GLY A 39 -1.71 -1.00 23.75
C GLY A 39 -2.15 -0.74 25.19
N ASN A 40 -3.43 -0.42 25.35
CA ASN A 40 -4.03 -0.08 26.64
C ASN A 40 -5.51 -0.47 26.66
N GLU A 41 -6.15 -0.30 27.82
CA GLU A 41 -7.56 -0.68 28.04
C GLU A 41 -8.57 0.09 27.17
N SER A 42 -8.18 1.22 26.56
CA SER A 42 -9.02 2.02 25.66
C SER A 42 -8.79 1.74 24.17
N PHE A 43 -7.82 0.90 23.82
CA PHE A 43 -7.58 0.49 22.42
C PHE A 43 -8.19 -0.89 22.17
N HIS A 44 -9.19 -0.95 21.30
CA HIS A 44 -9.96 -2.15 20.99
C HIS A 44 -9.66 -2.66 19.58
N GLY A 45 -9.10 -3.86 19.47
CA GLY A 45 -8.73 -4.49 18.20
C GLY A 45 -9.51 -5.77 17.89
N TYR A 46 -10.03 -5.89 16.68
CA TYR A 46 -10.27 -7.20 16.08
C TYR A 46 -9.04 -7.58 15.25
N VAL A 47 -8.42 -8.73 15.55
CA VAL A 47 -7.18 -9.17 14.90
C VAL A 47 -7.36 -10.54 14.28
N GLU A 48 -6.92 -10.72 13.04
CA GLU A 48 -7.06 -11.99 12.33
C GLU A 48 -5.96 -12.17 11.27
N GLY A 49 -5.36 -13.36 11.19
CA GLY A 49 -4.47 -13.73 10.08
C GLY A 49 -3.21 -12.86 9.93
N ASN A 50 -2.70 -12.26 11.01
CA ASN A 50 -1.49 -11.42 10.95
C ASN A 50 -0.22 -12.23 11.18
N TYR A 51 0.87 -11.84 10.52
CA TYR A 51 2.18 -12.48 10.59
C TYR A 51 3.27 -11.51 11.02
N TYR A 52 4.28 -12.00 11.72
CA TYR A 52 5.47 -11.24 12.08
C TYR A 52 6.74 -12.02 11.73
N ASP A 53 7.62 -11.34 10.99
CA ASP A 53 8.95 -11.81 10.60
C ASP A 53 9.99 -10.86 11.20
N ALA A 54 10.76 -11.40 12.14
CA ALA A 54 11.60 -10.62 13.02
C ALA A 54 13.10 -10.82 12.78
N ASP A 55 13.48 -11.85 12.02
CA ASP A 55 14.86 -12.36 12.00
C ASP A 55 15.77 -11.65 10.98
N GLN A 56 15.18 -10.88 10.06
CA GLN A 56 15.89 -10.10 9.05
C GLN A 56 16.75 -10.96 8.12
N ASP A 57 16.33 -12.22 7.86
CA ASP A 57 17.11 -13.17 7.07
C ASP A 57 16.90 -13.05 5.54
N GLY A 58 15.94 -12.22 5.11
CA GLY A 58 15.60 -11.99 3.70
C GLY A 58 14.62 -13.00 3.11
N THR A 59 14.21 -13.98 3.89
CA THR A 59 13.12 -14.92 3.60
C THR A 59 11.81 -14.32 4.10
N LEU A 60 10.67 -14.81 3.59
CA LEU A 60 9.35 -14.45 4.11
C LEU A 60 8.80 -15.67 4.85
N ASN A 61 9.38 -15.96 6.02
CA ASN A 61 9.18 -17.18 6.81
C ASN A 61 8.76 -16.87 8.27
N GLY A 62 8.29 -15.65 8.53
CA GLY A 62 7.69 -15.25 9.79
C GLY A 62 6.55 -16.15 10.27
N PHE A 63 6.15 -15.92 11.51
CA PHE A 63 5.15 -16.72 12.20
C PHE A 63 3.82 -15.96 12.34
N ALA A 64 2.72 -16.71 12.44
CA ALA A 64 1.42 -16.13 12.75
C ALA A 64 1.45 -15.53 14.17
N LEU A 65 1.02 -14.27 14.31
CA LEU A 65 0.89 -13.65 15.62
C LEU A 65 -0.22 -14.34 16.41
N LYS A 66 0.07 -14.65 17.68
CA LYS A 66 -0.94 -15.19 18.59
C LYS A 66 -1.89 -14.07 19.00
N VAL A 67 -3.18 -14.38 19.06
CA VAL A 67 -4.21 -13.44 19.54
C VAL A 67 -4.12 -13.34 21.08
N ASP A 68 -3.14 -12.58 21.55
CA ASP A 68 -2.93 -12.28 22.97
C ASP A 68 -2.35 -10.86 23.18
N PRO A 69 -2.54 -10.27 24.37
CA PRO A 69 -2.12 -8.90 24.62
C PRO A 69 -0.60 -8.71 24.42
N ASP A 70 0.23 -9.71 24.74
CA ASP A 70 1.69 -9.60 24.61
C ASP A 70 2.11 -9.40 23.14
N SER A 71 1.50 -10.16 22.22
CA SER A 71 1.75 -10.08 20.78
C SER A 71 1.27 -8.78 20.15
N TYR A 72 0.28 -8.14 20.76
CA TYR A 72 -0.39 -6.93 20.29
C TYR A 72 -0.20 -5.73 21.21
N GLY A 73 0.90 -5.71 21.97
CA GLY A 73 1.36 -4.55 22.74
C GLY A 73 0.47 -4.13 23.90
N GLY A 74 -0.45 -4.99 24.37
CA GLY A 74 -1.35 -4.75 25.49
C GLY A 74 -2.77 -4.32 25.10
N MET A 75 -3.12 -4.34 23.80
CA MET A 75 -4.47 -3.95 23.37
C MET A 75 -5.54 -4.93 23.85
N VAL A 76 -6.77 -4.43 23.98
CA VAL A 76 -7.94 -5.25 24.31
C VAL A 76 -8.54 -5.79 23.02
N PHE A 77 -8.89 -7.08 22.99
CA PHE A 77 -9.52 -7.67 21.82
C PHE A 77 -11.04 -7.60 21.86
N THR A 78 -11.63 -7.48 20.69
CA THR A 78 -13.08 -7.53 20.49
C THR A 78 -13.46 -8.71 19.62
N ASP A 79 -14.46 -9.48 20.06
CA ASP A 79 -15.10 -10.56 19.31
C ASP A 79 -16.59 -10.58 19.69
N PRO A 80 -17.54 -10.39 18.74
CA PRO A 80 -17.36 -10.26 17.29
C PRO A 80 -16.69 -8.96 16.87
N LYS A 81 -16.23 -8.90 15.61
CA LYS A 81 -15.77 -7.64 14.98
C LYS A 81 -16.92 -6.61 14.94
N TYR A 82 -16.58 -5.33 15.12
CA TYR A 82 -17.52 -4.24 14.89
C TYR A 82 -18.08 -4.24 13.46
N ASP A 83 -19.30 -3.75 13.29
CA ASP A 83 -19.97 -3.66 11.99
C ASP A 83 -19.48 -2.42 11.23
N TYR A 84 -18.30 -2.54 10.64
CA TYR A 84 -17.75 -1.59 9.67
C TYR A 84 -17.86 -2.16 8.26
N PRO A 85 -18.04 -1.32 7.23
CA PRO A 85 -18.00 -1.76 5.84
C PRO A 85 -16.73 -2.57 5.57
N ALA A 86 -16.91 -3.84 5.24
CA ALA A 86 -15.81 -4.72 4.91
C ALA A 86 -15.43 -4.54 3.43
N VAL A 87 -14.16 -4.75 3.12
CA VAL A 87 -13.72 -4.94 1.74
C VAL A 87 -14.31 -6.24 1.18
N ALA A 88 -14.58 -6.28 -0.13
CA ALA A 88 -15.12 -7.47 -0.79
C ALA A 88 -14.17 -8.68 -0.67
N THR A 89 -12.87 -8.42 -0.76
CA THR A 89 -11.82 -9.45 -0.73
C THR A 89 -10.76 -9.09 0.30
N VAL A 90 -10.47 -10.02 1.21
CA VAL A 90 -9.38 -9.91 2.20
C VAL A 90 -8.27 -10.86 1.79
N LEU A 91 -7.08 -10.30 1.48
CA LEU A 91 -5.89 -11.09 1.17
C LEU A 91 -5.31 -11.74 2.44
N THR A 92 -4.68 -12.90 2.28
CA THR A 92 -3.80 -13.41 3.34
C THR A 92 -2.59 -12.51 3.52
N ALA A 93 -1.93 -12.55 4.68
CA ALA A 93 -0.74 -11.74 4.95
C ALA A 93 0.36 -11.93 3.89
N HIS A 94 0.56 -13.15 3.37
CA HIS A 94 1.57 -13.42 2.35
C HIS A 94 1.18 -12.85 0.97
N GLU A 95 -0.09 -12.98 0.59
CA GLU A 95 -0.61 -12.37 -0.63
C GLU A 95 -0.54 -10.85 -0.57
N ALA A 96 -0.80 -10.25 0.60
CA ALA A 96 -0.67 -8.82 0.81
C ALA A 96 0.76 -8.32 0.59
N VAL A 97 1.80 -9.06 1.02
CA VAL A 97 3.20 -8.70 0.73
C VAL A 97 3.46 -8.71 -0.78
N LYS A 98 3.04 -9.77 -1.47
CA LYS A 98 3.20 -9.87 -2.93
C LYS A 98 2.49 -8.72 -3.62
N TYR A 99 1.24 -8.46 -3.26
CA TYR A 99 0.42 -7.43 -3.87
C TYR A 99 0.98 -6.03 -3.66
N VAL A 100 1.34 -5.68 -2.42
CA VAL A 100 1.89 -4.35 -2.11
C VAL A 100 3.22 -4.11 -2.83
N THR A 101 4.12 -5.11 -2.85
CA THR A 101 5.44 -4.96 -3.51
C THR A 101 5.34 -4.87 -5.03
N THR A 102 4.24 -5.31 -5.64
CA THR A 102 4.00 -5.18 -7.08
C THR A 102 3.17 -3.95 -7.45
N SER A 103 2.22 -3.56 -6.61
CA SER A 103 1.10 -2.71 -7.04
C SER A 103 0.95 -1.41 -6.25
N ALA A 104 1.57 -1.27 -5.08
CA ALA A 104 1.47 -0.03 -4.31
C ALA A 104 2.27 1.12 -4.96
N GLY A 105 1.73 2.35 -4.84
CA GLY A 105 2.34 3.56 -5.39
C GLY A 105 2.21 3.67 -6.91
N ALA A 106 3.10 4.44 -7.54
CA ALA A 106 3.20 4.55 -8.99
C ALA A 106 3.76 3.23 -9.57
N SER A 107 2.89 2.24 -9.74
CA SER A 107 3.27 0.88 -10.12
C SER A 107 3.24 0.60 -11.63
N LEU A 108 2.62 1.48 -12.42
CA LEU A 108 2.64 1.41 -13.89
C LEU A 108 4.02 1.73 -14.46
N VAL A 109 4.60 2.84 -13.99
CA VAL A 109 5.97 3.26 -14.31
C VAL A 109 6.58 3.77 -13.01
N ARG A 110 7.58 3.05 -12.50
CA ARG A 110 8.31 3.43 -11.28
C ARG A 110 9.44 4.38 -11.61
N ASP A 111 9.52 5.48 -10.88
CA ASP A 111 10.65 6.39 -10.98
C ASP A 111 11.86 5.90 -10.16
N SER A 112 12.88 6.75 -10.03
CA SER A 112 14.09 6.43 -9.29
C SER A 112 13.85 6.27 -7.78
N ILE A 113 12.90 7.00 -7.20
CA ILE A 113 12.54 6.92 -5.78
C ILE A 113 11.70 5.68 -5.50
N ASP A 114 10.69 5.38 -6.33
CA ASP A 114 9.93 4.14 -6.24
C ASP A 114 10.84 2.92 -6.32
N THR A 115 11.77 2.94 -7.29
CA THR A 115 12.76 1.88 -7.47
C THR A 115 13.68 1.76 -6.25
N PHE A 116 14.14 2.88 -5.71
CA PHE A 116 14.93 2.90 -4.48
C PHE A 116 14.16 2.27 -3.31
N LEU A 117 12.92 2.69 -3.05
CA LEU A 117 12.10 2.16 -1.95
C LEU A 117 11.84 0.66 -2.12
N MET A 118 11.58 0.19 -3.34
CA MET A 118 11.39 -1.23 -3.62
C MET A 118 12.68 -2.03 -3.43
N ASN A 119 13.85 -1.45 -3.74
CA ASN A 119 15.15 -2.06 -3.46
C ASN A 119 15.46 -2.13 -1.96
N GLU A 120 14.83 -1.29 -1.13
CA GLU A 120 14.92 -1.38 0.32
C GLU A 120 13.93 -2.40 0.89
N VAL A 121 12.73 -2.56 0.31
CA VAL A 121 11.66 -3.45 0.79
C VAL A 121 11.84 -4.90 0.34
N ASN A 122 12.15 -5.14 -0.93
CA ASN A 122 12.22 -6.49 -1.52
C ASN A 122 13.26 -7.44 -0.89
N PRO A 123 14.38 -6.95 -0.35
CA PRO A 123 15.31 -7.80 0.42
C PRO A 123 14.78 -8.25 1.78
N ARG A 124 13.54 -7.89 2.14
CA ARG A 124 12.77 -8.44 3.27
C ARG A 124 13.56 -8.43 4.58
N GLY A 125 13.93 -7.24 5.03
CA GLY A 125 14.52 -7.05 6.35
C GLY A 125 16.05 -7.00 6.36
N THR A 126 16.72 -7.40 5.28
CA THR A 126 18.20 -7.30 5.17
C THR A 126 18.72 -5.92 4.77
N LYS A 127 17.84 -5.01 4.34
CA LYS A 127 18.15 -3.62 3.93
C LYS A 127 17.15 -2.63 4.51
N GLY A 128 17.28 -1.33 4.23
CA GLY A 128 16.37 -0.33 4.76
C GLY A 128 16.96 0.52 5.88
N ALA A 129 16.68 1.82 5.84
CA ALA A 129 16.89 2.75 6.95
C ALA A 129 15.65 3.64 7.16
N LEU A 130 15.48 4.22 8.35
CA LEU A 130 14.52 5.30 8.53
C LEU A 130 15.02 6.54 7.77
N ILE A 131 14.15 7.11 6.93
CA ILE A 131 14.43 8.36 6.22
C ILE A 131 14.02 9.49 7.16
N SER A 132 14.99 10.27 7.63
CA SER A 132 14.77 11.43 8.50
C SER A 132 14.89 12.77 7.76
N ASP A 133 15.45 12.74 6.55
CA ASP A 133 15.64 13.89 5.67
C ASP A 133 15.56 13.38 4.23
N GLU A 134 14.48 13.73 3.53
CA GLU A 134 14.27 13.29 2.15
C GLU A 134 15.26 13.96 1.19
N THR A 135 15.89 15.07 1.57
CA THR A 135 16.87 15.78 0.73
C THR A 135 18.28 15.20 0.84
N ALA A 136 18.52 14.33 1.82
CA ALA A 136 19.81 13.67 2.01
C ALA A 136 19.98 12.46 1.10
N SER A 137 21.25 12.13 0.77
CA SER A 137 21.59 10.90 0.07
C SER A 137 21.20 9.66 0.90
N PRO A 138 20.66 8.59 0.28
CA PRO A 138 20.53 8.40 -1.17
C PRO A 138 19.21 8.92 -1.80
N VAL A 139 18.28 9.47 -1.02
CA VAL A 139 16.95 9.89 -1.50
C VAL A 139 17.05 11.14 -2.38
N ASN A 140 17.82 12.14 -1.95
CA ASN A 140 18.13 13.35 -2.74
C ASN A 140 16.90 14.09 -3.31
N GLY A 141 15.79 14.11 -2.57
CA GLY A 141 14.54 14.77 -2.94
C GLY A 141 13.52 13.81 -3.58
N PRO A 142 12.52 14.35 -4.30
CA PRO A 142 11.43 13.56 -4.88
C PRO A 142 11.83 12.79 -6.14
N GLY A 143 13.09 12.85 -6.56
CA GLY A 143 13.53 12.30 -7.84
C GLY A 143 13.14 13.17 -9.04
N GLU A 144 13.59 12.76 -10.22
CA GLU A 144 13.16 13.33 -11.49
C GLU A 144 12.11 12.42 -12.12
N ILE A 145 11.02 13.02 -12.59
CA ILE A 145 9.98 12.33 -13.36
C ILE A 145 10.36 12.44 -14.84
N ASP A 146 10.63 11.30 -15.47
CA ASP A 146 10.77 11.25 -16.92
C ASP A 146 9.38 11.48 -17.53
N GLY A 147 9.21 12.62 -18.20
CA GLY A 147 7.95 12.97 -18.88
C GLY A 147 7.63 12.03 -20.06
N GLY A 148 8.59 11.21 -20.49
CA GLY A 148 8.43 10.26 -21.57
C GLY A 148 8.09 10.93 -22.89
N THR A 149 7.51 10.15 -23.80
CA THR A 149 6.92 10.68 -25.04
C THR A 149 5.42 10.85 -24.81
N ALA A 150 4.92 12.07 -24.95
CA ALA A 150 3.48 12.33 -24.88
C ALA A 150 2.76 11.50 -25.97
N ALA A 151 1.68 10.83 -25.57
CA ALA A 151 0.79 10.20 -26.53
C ALA A 151 0.13 11.25 -27.43
N VAL A 152 -0.35 10.82 -28.60
CA VAL A 152 -1.12 11.69 -29.48
C VAL A 152 -2.52 11.83 -28.89
N ASP A 153 -2.92 13.08 -28.68
CA ASP A 153 -4.24 13.51 -28.23
C ASP A 153 -4.64 14.64 -29.20
N THR A 154 -5.49 14.29 -30.17
CA THR A 154 -5.78 15.12 -31.33
C THR A 154 -6.69 16.30 -30.99
N ASP A 155 -7.61 16.14 -30.03
CA ASP A 155 -8.54 17.19 -29.63
C ASP A 155 -8.14 17.93 -28.34
N GLY A 156 -7.13 17.42 -27.62
CA GLY A 156 -6.53 18.02 -26.44
C GLY A 156 -7.37 17.87 -25.18
N ASP A 157 -8.23 16.86 -25.10
CA ASP A 157 -9.17 16.66 -23.99
C ASP A 157 -8.61 15.83 -22.83
N GLY A 158 -7.38 15.32 -22.99
CA GLY A 158 -6.63 14.57 -22.00
C GLY A 158 -6.71 13.06 -22.14
N ILE A 159 -7.38 12.52 -23.16
CA ILE A 159 -7.39 11.09 -23.50
C ILE A 159 -6.59 10.86 -24.79
N PRO A 160 -5.63 9.91 -24.81
CA PRO A 160 -4.92 9.54 -26.03
C PRO A 160 -5.83 8.95 -27.13
N ASP A 161 -5.56 9.27 -28.39
CA ASP A 161 -6.33 8.79 -29.56
C ASP A 161 -6.47 7.26 -29.61
N ASP A 162 -5.44 6.52 -29.16
CA ASP A 162 -5.46 5.06 -29.11
C ASP A 162 -6.36 4.52 -27.99
N ALA A 163 -6.35 5.17 -26.82
CA ALA A 163 -7.25 4.86 -25.73
C ALA A 163 -8.71 5.17 -26.10
N GLU A 164 -8.96 6.26 -26.81
CA GLU A 164 -10.29 6.60 -27.30
C GLU A 164 -10.84 5.55 -28.27
N ALA A 165 -9.99 5.01 -29.15
CA ALA A 165 -10.37 3.91 -30.02
C ALA A 165 -10.76 2.64 -29.25
N GLU A 166 -10.11 2.36 -28.11
CA GLU A 166 -10.46 1.25 -27.22
C GLU A 166 -11.75 1.49 -26.43
N LEU A 167 -12.00 2.74 -26.02
CA LEU A 167 -13.22 3.16 -25.31
C LEU A 167 -14.43 3.32 -26.24
N GLY A 168 -14.20 3.49 -27.54
CA GLY A 168 -15.22 3.78 -28.54
C GLY A 168 -15.68 5.24 -28.53
N THR A 169 -14.83 6.17 -28.10
CA THR A 169 -14.99 7.63 -28.24
C THR A 169 -14.37 8.12 -29.56
N ASP A 170 -14.42 9.42 -29.85
CA ASP A 170 -13.99 10.00 -31.13
C ASP A 170 -12.77 10.92 -30.92
N PRO A 171 -11.57 10.53 -31.40
CA PRO A 171 -10.32 11.29 -31.25
C PRO A 171 -10.31 12.74 -31.77
N ALA A 172 -11.35 13.13 -32.51
CA ALA A 172 -11.48 14.48 -33.04
C ALA A 172 -12.45 15.36 -32.24
N VAL A 173 -13.04 14.86 -31.15
CA VAL A 173 -14.14 15.52 -30.43
C VAL A 173 -13.90 15.47 -28.93
N ALA A 174 -13.55 16.62 -28.35
CA ALA A 174 -13.28 16.75 -26.91
C ALA A 174 -14.52 16.38 -26.07
N ASP A 175 -14.60 15.11 -25.68
CA ASP A 175 -15.74 14.47 -25.03
C ASP A 175 -15.35 13.71 -23.75
N SER A 176 -14.12 13.91 -23.26
CA SER A 176 -13.57 13.29 -22.05
C SER A 176 -14.45 13.44 -20.81
N MET A 177 -15.30 14.47 -20.75
CA MET A 177 -16.25 14.75 -19.67
C MET A 177 -17.64 14.10 -19.85
N ARG A 178 -17.86 13.36 -20.95
CA ARG A 178 -19.13 12.68 -21.24
C ARG A 178 -19.31 11.52 -20.28
N LEU A 179 -20.44 11.52 -19.59
CA LEU A 179 -20.80 10.44 -18.67
C LEU A 179 -21.28 9.20 -19.42
N ASP A 180 -20.82 8.04 -18.99
CA ASP A 180 -21.35 6.75 -19.39
C ASP A 180 -22.55 6.32 -18.51
N ALA A 181 -23.06 5.10 -18.72
CA ALA A 181 -24.18 4.57 -17.95
C ALA A 181 -23.84 4.25 -16.48
N SER A 182 -22.55 4.13 -16.15
CA SER A 182 -22.07 3.94 -14.78
C SER A 182 -21.94 5.25 -14.00
N GLY A 183 -21.98 6.39 -14.70
CA GLY A 183 -21.89 7.72 -14.12
C GLY A 183 -20.46 8.24 -13.99
N TYR A 184 -19.50 7.57 -14.64
CA TYR A 184 -18.12 8.02 -14.77
C TYR A 184 -17.91 8.71 -16.11
N THR A 185 -16.99 9.67 -16.18
CA THR A 185 -16.59 10.30 -17.44
C THR A 185 -15.69 9.38 -18.26
N SER A 186 -15.59 9.58 -19.58
CA SER A 186 -14.60 8.87 -20.42
C SER A 186 -13.18 8.98 -19.86
N LEU A 187 -12.81 10.16 -19.31
CA LEU A 187 -11.53 10.40 -18.67
C LEU A 187 -11.32 9.51 -17.44
N GLU A 188 -12.34 9.38 -16.59
CA GLU A 188 -12.28 8.53 -15.39
C GLU A 188 -12.21 7.05 -15.77
N VAL A 189 -12.97 6.63 -16.78
CA VAL A 189 -12.92 5.25 -17.29
C VAL A 189 -11.53 4.93 -17.82
N TRP A 190 -10.94 5.83 -18.62
CA TRP A 190 -9.57 5.69 -19.10
C TRP A 190 -8.55 5.64 -17.96
N ALA A 191 -8.57 6.63 -17.06
CA ALA A 191 -7.61 6.71 -15.95
C ALA A 191 -7.64 5.45 -15.07
N ASN A 192 -8.84 4.89 -14.85
CA ASN A 192 -9.01 3.64 -14.09
C ASN A 192 -8.64 2.37 -14.87
N SER A 193 -8.52 2.43 -16.21
CA SER A 193 -8.11 1.28 -17.02
C SER A 193 -6.58 1.11 -17.08
N LEU A 194 -5.81 2.19 -16.84
CA LEU A 194 -4.35 2.22 -16.92
C LEU A 194 -3.66 1.17 -16.03
N ILE A 195 -4.23 0.88 -14.87
CA ILE A 195 -3.81 -0.22 -14.02
C ILE A 195 -5.05 -1.03 -13.68
N PRO A 196 -5.17 -2.27 -14.18
CA PRO A 196 -6.32 -3.10 -13.89
C PRO A 196 -6.52 -3.23 -12.38
N SER A 197 -7.72 -2.92 -11.90
CA SER A 197 -8.09 -3.21 -10.54
C SER A 197 -8.01 -4.73 -10.34
N SER A 198 -7.01 -5.19 -9.60
CA SER A 198 -6.94 -6.61 -9.19
C SER A 198 -8.02 -6.99 -8.16
N TYR A 199 -8.89 -6.03 -7.81
CA TYR A 199 -10.01 -6.21 -6.91
C TYR A 199 -11.22 -6.78 -7.69
N VAL A 200 -11.38 -8.10 -7.61
CA VAL A 200 -12.67 -8.77 -7.79
C VAL A 200 -12.95 -9.60 -6.54
#